data_AF-A0A7H4MG16-F1
#
_entry.id   AF-A0A7H4MG16-F1
#
_cell.length_a   1.000
_cell.length_b   1.000
_cell.length_c   1.000
_cell.angle_alpha   90.00
_cell.angle_beta   90.00
_cell.angle_gamma   90.00
#
_symmetry.space_group_name_H-M   'P 1'
#
loop_
_entity.id
_entity.type
_entity.pdbx_description
1 polymer ?
#
loop_
_entity_poly.entity_id
_entity_poly.type
_entity_poly.pdbx_seq_one_letter_code
_entity_poly.pdbx_strand_id
1 'polypeptide(L)' 'MKHPTLLILDEPLQGLDPLNRQLVRRFVDVLIGEGATQLLFVSHHAEDAPDCITHRLAFVPSGDGYTYQLGPVA' A
#
# COMPACT_ATOMS: atom_id res chain seq x y z
N MET A 1 19.34 2.07 13.97
CA MET A 1 18.03 1.80 13.36
C MET A 1 18.27 1.02 12.07
N LYS A 2 17.55 -0.09 11.82
CA LYS A 2 17.63 -0.79 10.53
C LYS A 2 16.65 -0.10 9.59
N HIS A 3 17.15 0.46 8.48
CA HIS A 3 16.32 0.99 7.40
C HIS A 3 16.28 -0.07 6.30
N PRO A 4 15.23 -0.91 6.24
CA PRO A 4 15.12 -1.90 5.18
C PRO A 4 14.97 -1.18 3.84
N THR A 5 15.65 -1.67 2.81
CA THR A 5 15.50 -1.12 1.45
C THR A 5 14.12 -1.40 0.86
N LEU A 6 13.42 -2.43 1.35
CA LEU A 6 12.07 -2.81 0.94
C LEU A 6 11.24 -3.19 2.18
N LEU A 7 10.07 -2.58 2.32
CA LEU A 7 9.05 -2.88 3.30
C LEU A 7 7.82 -3.45 2.58
N ILE A 8 7.40 -4.65 2.95
CA ILE A 8 6.19 -5.29 2.42
C ILE A 8 5.17 -5.37 3.55
N LEU A 9 3.98 -4.84 3.30
CA LEU A 9 2.85 -4.89 4.24
C LEU A 9 1.69 -5.62 3.57
N ASP A 10 1.28 -6.75 4.14
CA ASP A 10 0.16 -7.55 3.66
C ASP A 10 -1.05 -7.35 4.58
N GLU A 11 -2.10 -6.73 4.04
CA GLU A 11 -3.34 -6.37 4.74
C GLU A 11 -3.11 -5.68 6.11
N PRO A 12 -2.25 -4.64 6.20
CA PRO A 12 -1.83 -4.07 7.49
C PRO A 12 -2.94 -3.34 8.25
N LEU A 13 -4.07 -3.05 7.60
CA LEU A 13 -5.21 -2.36 8.17
C LEU A 13 -6.34 -3.31 8.61
N GLN A 14 -6.19 -4.62 8.35
CA GLN A 14 -7.22 -5.60 8.65
C GLN A 14 -7.45 -5.72 10.17
N GLY A 15 -8.72 -5.67 10.58
CA GLY A 15 -9.12 -5.75 11.98
C GLY A 15 -8.96 -4.46 12.80
N LEU A 16 -8.49 -3.36 12.19
CA LEU A 16 -8.42 -2.06 12.85
C LEU A 16 -9.72 -1.27 12.69
N ASP A 17 -10.08 -0.54 13.75
CA ASP A 17 -11.10 0.50 13.69
C ASP A 17 -10.66 1.70 12.82
N PRO A 18 -11.60 2.57 12.38
CA PRO A 18 -11.29 3.66 11.46
C PRO A 18 -10.18 4.61 11.93
N LEU A 19 -10.08 4.89 13.24
CA LEU A 19 -9.05 5.78 13.78
C LEU A 19 -7.68 5.14 13.67
N ASN A 20 -7.56 3.87 14.07
CA ASN A 20 -6.30 3.14 14.00
C ASN A 20 -5.84 2.94 12.55
N ARG A 21 -6.77 2.74 11.59
CA ARG A 21 -6.44 2.72 10.16
C ARG A 21 -5.78 4.02 9.70
N GLN A 22 -6.33 5.17 10.11
CA GLN A 22 -5.77 6.48 9.78
C GLN A 22 -4.38 6.68 10.40
N LEU A 23 -4.17 6.26 11.65
CA LEU A 23 -2.89 6.36 12.33
C LEU A 23 -1.80 5.53 11.62
N VAL A 24 -2.13 4.28 11.24
CA VAL A 24 -1.19 3.41 10.52
C VAL A 24 -0.83 3.99 9.16
N ARG A 25 -1.81 4.47 8.38
CA ARG A 25 -1.56 5.12 7.09
C ARG A 25 -0.58 6.29 7.22
N ARG A 26 -0.85 7.20 8.15
CA ARG A 26 0.02 8.35 8.41
C ARG A 26 1.41 7.93 8.88
N PHE A 27 1.51 6.90 9.70
CA PHE A 27 2.82 6.38 10.13
C PHE A 27 3.63 5.85 8.95
N VAL A 28 2.99 5.10 8.04
CA VAL A 28 3.62 4.62 6.81
C VAL A 28 4.06 5.78 5.93
N ASP A 29 3.23 6.80 5.74
CA ASP A 29 3.61 8.00 4.96
C ASP A 29 4.87 8.68 5.50
N VAL A 30 4.96 8.85 6.83
CA VAL A 30 6.13 9.44 7.49
C VAL A 30 7.36 8.55 7.32
N LEU A 31 7.22 7.24 7.49
CA LEU A 31 8.31 6.28 7.39
C LEU A 31 8.93 6.25 5.98
N ILE A 32 8.10 6.36 4.94
CA ILE A 32 8.56 6.36 3.54
C ILE A 32 9.07 7.75 3.12
N GLY A 33 8.55 8.83 3.69
CA GLY A 33 8.98 10.20 3.41
C GLY A 33 10.48 10.46 3.66
N GLU A 34 11.14 9.65 4.49
CA GLU A 34 12.58 9.71 4.73
C GLU A 34 13.43 9.13 3.56
N GLY A 35 12.79 8.59 2.52
CA GLY A 35 13.41 8.29 1.21
C GLY A 35 14.33 7.06 1.15
N ALA A 36 14.54 6.36 2.26
CA ALA A 36 15.46 5.22 2.35
C ALA A 36 14.80 3.84 2.13
N THR A 37 13.45 3.79 2.10
CA THR A 37 12.68 2.53 2.12
C THR A 37 11.69 2.51 0.96
N GLN A 38 11.72 1.47 0.13
CA GLN A 38 10.68 1.20 -0.85
C GLN A 38 9.48 0.50 -0.17
N LEU A 39 8.25 0.91 -0.47
CA LEU A 39 7.04 0.29 0.06
C LEU A 39 6.33 -0.58 -0.98
N LEU A 40 5.92 -1.77 -0.57
CA LEU A 40 4.90 -2.59 -1.22
C LEU A 40 3.74 -2.77 -0.23
N PHE A 41 2.58 -2.24 -0.57
CA PHE A 41 1.38 -2.27 0.26
C PHE A 41 0.31 -3.09 -0.43
N VAL A 42 -0.12 -4.19 0.19
CA VAL A 42 -1.17 -5.07 -0.32
C VAL A 42 -2.44 -4.84 0.49
N SER A 43 -3.52 -4.49 -0.22
CA SER A 43 -4.84 -4.34 0.37
C SER A 43 -5.94 -4.62 -0.65
N HIS A 44 -7.05 -5.16 -0.16
CA HIS A 44 -8.32 -5.31 -0.88
C HIS A 44 -9.05 -3.98 -1.14
N HIS A 45 -8.72 -2.92 -0.39
CA HIS A 45 -9.37 -1.61 -0.50
C HIS A 45 -8.43 -0.58 -1.12
N ALA A 46 -8.90 0.07 -2.18
CA ALA A 46 -8.13 1.07 -2.88
C ALA A 46 -7.89 2.33 -2.05
N GLU A 47 -8.88 2.66 -1.22
CA GLU A 47 -8.96 3.78 -0.30
C GLU A 47 -8.06 3.63 0.93
N ASP A 48 -7.60 2.41 1.21
CA ASP A 48 -6.73 2.08 2.34
C ASP A 48 -5.24 2.33 2.01
N ALA A 49 -4.92 2.57 0.74
CA ALA A 49 -3.58 2.93 0.30
C ALA A 49 -3.11 4.25 0.96
N PRO A 50 -1.89 4.30 1.52
CA PRO A 50 -1.29 5.53 2.02
C PRO A 50 -0.97 6.50 0.88
N ASP A 51 -0.88 7.80 1.19
CA ASP A 51 -0.73 8.85 0.18
C ASP A 51 0.65 8.81 -0.51
N CYS A 52 1.64 8.18 0.12
CA CYS A 52 2.97 7.93 -0.45
C CYS A 52 3.00 6.90 -1.60
N ILE A 53 1.90 6.22 -1.91
CA ILE A 53 1.84 5.24 -3.00
C ILE A 53 1.86 5.94 -4.37
N THR A 54 2.90 5.66 -5.15
CA THR A 54 3.09 6.27 -6.48
C THR A 54 2.52 5.43 -7.62
N HIS A 55 2.50 4.10 -7.45
CA HIS A 55 2.07 3.15 -8.47
C HIS A 55 1.12 2.13 -7.86
N ARG A 56 0.16 1.67 -8.65
CA ARG A 56 -0.84 0.68 -8.27
C ARG A 56 -0.84 -0.47 -9.27
N LEU A 57 -0.77 -1.68 -8.72
CA LEU A 57 -1.03 -2.92 -9.45
C LEU A 57 -2.42 -3.40 -9.07
N ALA A 58 -3.31 -3.55 -10.05
CA ALA A 58 -4.66 -4.07 -9.86
C ALA A 58 -4.84 -5.35 -10.67
N PHE A 59 -5.48 -6.35 -10.07
CA PHE A 59 -5.93 -7.55 -10.78
C PHE A 59 -7.34 -7.32 -11.33
N VAL A 60 -7.48 -7.42 -12.65
CA VAL A 60 -8.73 -7.16 -13.38
C VAL A 60 -9.23 -8.48 -13.98
N PRO A 61 -10.49 -8.89 -13.68
CA PRO A 61 -11.08 -10.08 -14.28
C PRO A 61 -11.03 -10.03 -15.82
N SER A 62 -10.64 -11.13 -16.45
CA SER A 62 -10.57 -11.26 -17.90
C SER A 62 -10.85 -12.70 -18.31
N GLY A 63 -12.00 -12.94 -18.93
CA GLY A 63 -12.47 -14.28 -19.29
C GLY A 63 -12.60 -15.16 -18.04
N ASP A 64 -11.98 -16.34 -18.07
CA ASP A 64 -11.95 -17.31 -16.95
C ASP A 64 -10.81 -17.04 -15.95
N GLY A 65 -10.13 -15.90 -16.03
CA GLY A 65 -8.98 -15.57 -15.19
C GLY A 65 -8.85 -14.09 -14.86
N TYR A 66 -7.62 -13.66 -14.56
CA TYR A 66 -7.29 -12.26 -14.24
C TYR A 66 -6.12 -11.79 -15.10
N THR A 67 -6.18 -10.53 -15.51
CA THR A 67 -5.03 -9.77 -16.02
C THR A 67 -4.58 -8.78 -14.96
N TYR A 68 -3.38 -8.22 -15.08
CA TYR A 68 -2.93 -7.16 -14.19
C TYR A 68 -2.80 -5.84 -14.96
N GLN A 69 -3.12 -4.74 -14.27
CA GLN A 69 -2.87 -3.39 -14.74
C GLN A 69 -1.93 -2.71 -13.75
N LEU A 70 -0.81 -2.18 -14.25
CA LEU A 70 0.16 -1.40 -13.48
C LEU A 70 0.19 0.02 -14.03
N GLY A 71 0.03 1.00 -13.16
CA GLY A 71 0.09 2.41 -13.54
C GLY A 71 0.26 3.35 -12.35
N PRO A 72 0.50 4.64 -12.60
CA PRO A 72 0.57 5.65 -11.55
C PRO A 72 -0.78 5.81 -10.85
N VAL A 73 -0.77 6.17 -9.57
CA VAL A 73 -1.97 6.62 -8.84
C VAL A 73 -2.17 8.10 -9.16
N ALA A 74 -3.37 8.46 -9.64
CA ALA A 74 -3.74 9.84 -9.99
C ALA A 74 -4.06 10.69 -8.76
#